data_AF-A0A1V4TJ50-F1
#
_entry.id   AF-A0A1V4TJ50-F1
#
_cell.length_a   1.000
_cell.length_b   1.000
_cell.length_c   1.000
_cell.angle_alpha   90.00
_cell.angle_beta   90.00
_cell.angle_gamma   90.00
#
_symmetry.space_group_name_H-M   'P 1'
#
loop_
_entity.id
_entity.type
_entity.pdbx_description
1 polymer ?
#
loop_
_entity_poly.entity_id
_entity_poly.type
_entity_poly.pdbx_seq_one_letter_code
_entity_poly.pdbx_strand_id
1 'polypeptide(L)'
;MKGIYVDVNNISPGTAKEALGYIENGKTVDAAIIGGIKKEGIQVQIVASGSYAEQFSSLKQYGLNIKVISPDLGKAKTLKMLRSSYTKGVSALLLESLYSAYQMGLDEELMKCLESTECPGFRESTLSRVKNSAYHAQRKSQEMEEVLKFMKEQSQLGSTEEDEHPSMIEASGEYFKYISRIIELDKKPDSLKELFKSIED
;
A
#
# COMPACT_ATOMS: atom_id res chain seq x y z
N MET A 1 -25.96 -1.70 -20.62
CA MET A 1 -25.22 -2.96 -20.34
C MET A 1 -26.16 -3.98 -19.67
N LYS A 2 -26.07 -5.30 -19.97
CA LYS A 2 -26.93 -6.34 -19.33
C LYS A 2 -26.26 -7.11 -18.17
N GLY A 3 -24.94 -7.03 -18.03
CA GLY A 3 -24.14 -7.73 -17.02
C GLY A 3 -23.79 -6.89 -15.79
N ILE A 4 -22.89 -7.43 -14.96
CA ILE A 4 -22.27 -6.74 -13.82
C ILE A 4 -20.95 -6.13 -14.30
N TYR A 5 -20.72 -4.86 -14.00
CA TYR A 5 -19.43 -4.20 -14.21
C TYR A 5 -18.60 -4.27 -12.94
N VAL A 6 -17.39 -4.84 -13.02
CA VAL A 6 -16.47 -4.97 -11.89
C VAL A 6 -15.28 -4.06 -12.13
N ASP A 7 -15.12 -3.01 -11.34
CA ASP A 7 -13.94 -2.15 -11.43
C ASP A 7 -12.81 -2.73 -10.56
N VAL A 8 -11.76 -3.20 -11.22
CA VAL A 8 -10.53 -3.71 -10.58
C VAL A 8 -9.35 -2.74 -10.74
N ASN A 9 -9.60 -1.53 -11.23
CA ASN A 9 -8.57 -0.54 -11.53
C ASN A 9 -7.91 0.00 -10.25
N ASN A 10 -6.65 0.40 -10.36
CA ASN A 10 -5.93 1.09 -9.29
C ASN A 10 -6.20 2.60 -9.34
N ILE A 11 -7.42 2.98 -8.97
CA ILE A 11 -7.90 4.37 -8.92
C ILE A 11 -8.36 4.70 -7.51
N SER A 12 -8.51 6.00 -7.19
CA SER A 12 -9.02 6.43 -5.89
C SER A 12 -10.47 5.95 -5.67
N PRO A 13 -10.93 5.75 -4.41
CA PRO A 13 -12.33 5.44 -4.14
C PRO A 13 -13.31 6.48 -4.70
N GLY A 14 -12.94 7.77 -4.69
CA GLY A 14 -13.75 8.84 -5.29
C GLY A 14 -13.90 8.67 -6.81
N THR A 15 -12.80 8.47 -7.52
CA THR A 15 -12.79 8.21 -8.98
C THR A 15 -13.57 6.93 -9.32
N ALA A 16 -13.45 5.88 -8.49
CA ALA A 16 -14.21 4.65 -8.68
C ALA A 16 -15.71 4.89 -8.52
N LYS A 17 -16.13 5.66 -7.50
CA LYS A 17 -17.54 5.99 -7.29
C LYS A 17 -18.11 6.78 -8.47
N GLU A 18 -17.37 7.74 -8.99
CA GLU A 18 -17.74 8.51 -10.19
C GLU A 18 -17.86 7.58 -11.42
N ALA A 19 -16.83 6.79 -11.70
CA ALA A 19 -16.80 5.86 -12.84
C ALA A 19 -17.97 4.86 -12.80
N LEU A 20 -18.24 4.27 -11.63
CA LEU A 20 -19.34 3.33 -11.44
C LEU A 20 -20.71 4.00 -11.54
N GLY A 21 -20.80 5.32 -11.32
CA GLY A 21 -22.01 6.11 -11.49
C GLY A 21 -22.48 6.22 -12.94
N TYR A 22 -21.58 6.05 -13.92
CA TYR A 22 -21.95 6.04 -15.35
C TYR A 22 -22.58 4.72 -15.82
N ILE A 23 -22.65 3.70 -14.97
CA ILE A 23 -23.23 2.40 -15.32
C ILE A 23 -24.75 2.46 -15.13
N GLU A 24 -25.49 2.71 -16.21
CA GLU A 24 -26.96 2.95 -16.21
C GLU A 24 -27.80 1.87 -15.51
N ASN A 25 -27.37 0.60 -15.53
CA ASN A 25 -28.12 -0.50 -14.90
C ASN A 25 -27.82 -0.65 -13.40
N GLY A 26 -26.89 0.14 -12.85
CA GLY A 26 -26.48 0.14 -11.44
C GLY A 26 -25.81 -1.16 -10.97
N LYS A 27 -25.54 -2.13 -11.86
CA LYS A 27 -24.97 -3.43 -11.49
C LYS A 27 -23.45 -3.34 -11.42
N THR A 28 -22.95 -2.77 -10.34
CA THR A 28 -21.52 -2.48 -10.17
C THR A 28 -20.90 -3.15 -8.95
N VAL A 29 -19.61 -3.44 -9.06
CA VAL A 29 -18.77 -3.95 -7.97
C VAL A 29 -17.48 -3.15 -7.91
N ASP A 30 -17.16 -2.66 -6.71
CA ASP A 30 -15.85 -2.11 -6.39
C ASP A 30 -14.91 -3.25 -5.98
N ALA A 31 -13.81 -3.44 -6.69
CA ALA A 31 -12.85 -4.50 -6.40
C ALA A 31 -11.41 -3.97 -6.31
N ALA A 32 -10.62 -4.63 -5.46
CA ALA A 32 -9.23 -4.29 -5.23
C ALA A 32 -8.36 -5.55 -5.11
N ILE A 33 -7.29 -5.60 -5.89
CA ILE A 33 -6.27 -6.64 -5.81
C ILE A 33 -5.37 -6.35 -4.61
N ILE A 34 -5.25 -7.34 -3.72
CA ILE A 34 -4.39 -7.33 -2.53
C ILE A 34 -3.28 -8.34 -2.72
N GLY A 35 -2.14 -7.88 -3.23
CA GLY A 35 -0.98 -8.75 -3.50
C GLY A 35 -0.30 -8.41 -4.82
N GLY A 36 0.60 -9.29 -5.24
CA GLY A 36 1.32 -9.22 -6.51
C GLY A 36 0.90 -10.32 -7.47
N ILE A 37 0.20 -9.94 -8.56
CA ILE A 37 -0.28 -10.87 -9.60
C ILE A 37 0.84 -11.76 -10.16
N LYS A 38 2.06 -11.22 -10.37
CA LYS A 38 3.20 -12.00 -10.85
C LYS A 38 3.59 -13.18 -9.94
N LYS A 39 3.35 -13.04 -8.63
CA LYS A 39 3.71 -14.04 -7.61
C LYS A 39 2.56 -14.99 -7.33
N GLU A 40 1.34 -14.46 -7.19
CA GLU A 40 0.17 -15.24 -6.74
C GLU A 40 -0.73 -15.73 -7.89
N GLY A 41 -0.56 -15.20 -9.11
CA GLY A 41 -1.35 -15.58 -10.28
C GLY A 41 -2.85 -15.45 -10.02
N ILE A 42 -3.62 -16.48 -10.41
CA ILE A 42 -5.08 -16.52 -10.24
C ILE A 42 -5.52 -16.54 -8.75
N GLN A 43 -4.61 -16.92 -7.85
CA GLN A 43 -4.88 -17.00 -6.40
C GLN A 43 -4.64 -15.67 -5.67
N VAL A 44 -4.24 -14.61 -6.37
CA VAL A 44 -4.14 -13.26 -5.79
C VAL A 44 -5.47 -12.87 -5.17
N GLN A 45 -5.43 -12.35 -3.93
CA GLN A 45 -6.65 -11.97 -3.24
C GLN A 45 -7.29 -10.76 -3.92
N ILE A 46 -8.58 -10.87 -4.23
CA ILE A 46 -9.43 -9.77 -4.69
C ILE A 46 -10.42 -9.47 -3.58
N VAL A 47 -10.32 -8.32 -2.93
CA VAL A 47 -11.37 -7.85 -2.03
C VAL A 47 -12.42 -7.11 -2.84
N ALA A 48 -13.70 -7.34 -2.55
CA ALA A 48 -14.82 -6.79 -3.31
C ALA A 48 -15.87 -6.17 -2.39
N SER A 49 -16.52 -5.11 -2.85
CA SER A 49 -17.64 -4.48 -2.17
C SER A 49 -18.69 -3.95 -3.16
N GLY A 50 -19.91 -3.73 -2.67
CA GLY A 50 -21.07 -3.36 -3.50
C GLY A 50 -22.18 -4.41 -3.46
N SER A 51 -23.40 -3.99 -3.79
CA SER A 51 -24.61 -4.84 -3.72
C SER A 51 -24.56 -6.07 -4.63
N TYR A 52 -23.74 -6.02 -5.69
CA TYR A 52 -23.53 -7.13 -6.63
C TYR A 52 -22.24 -7.93 -6.37
N ALA A 53 -21.49 -7.61 -5.30
CA ALA A 53 -20.21 -8.24 -5.00
C ALA A 53 -20.33 -9.75 -4.72
N GLU A 54 -21.46 -10.20 -4.14
CA GLU A 54 -21.70 -11.63 -3.94
C GLU A 54 -21.97 -12.38 -5.24
N GLN A 55 -22.63 -11.75 -6.22
CA GLN A 55 -22.79 -12.36 -7.54
C GLN A 55 -21.42 -12.46 -8.26
N PHE A 56 -20.57 -11.44 -8.12
CA PHE A 56 -19.18 -11.51 -8.59
C PHE A 56 -18.39 -12.62 -7.87
N SER A 57 -18.62 -12.83 -6.57
CA SER A 57 -17.93 -13.85 -5.77
C SER A 57 -18.18 -15.27 -6.27
N SER A 58 -19.23 -15.51 -7.05
CA SER A 58 -19.47 -16.80 -7.73
C SER A 58 -18.34 -17.22 -8.67
N LEU A 59 -17.49 -16.30 -9.15
CA LEU A 59 -16.33 -16.64 -9.96
C LEU A 59 -15.23 -17.40 -9.21
N LYS A 60 -15.35 -17.55 -7.88
CA LYS A 60 -14.56 -18.49 -7.08
C LYS A 60 -14.58 -19.91 -7.64
N GLN A 61 -15.70 -20.33 -8.24
CA GLN A 61 -15.83 -21.66 -8.86
C GLN A 61 -14.84 -21.87 -10.03
N TYR A 62 -14.33 -20.78 -10.61
CA TYR A 62 -13.32 -20.79 -11.68
C TYR A 62 -11.89 -20.54 -11.15
N GLY A 63 -11.68 -20.59 -9.84
CA GLY A 63 -10.37 -20.50 -9.21
C GLY A 63 -9.94 -19.11 -8.72
N LEU A 64 -10.80 -18.08 -8.83
CA LEU A 64 -10.50 -16.75 -8.28
C LEU A 64 -10.59 -16.73 -6.74
N ASN A 65 -9.69 -16.00 -6.10
CA ASN A 65 -9.70 -15.77 -4.66
C ASN A 65 -10.41 -14.45 -4.32
N ILE A 66 -11.74 -14.47 -4.24
CA ILE A 66 -12.56 -13.27 -3.99
C ILE A 66 -13.00 -13.21 -2.52
N LYS A 67 -12.87 -12.07 -1.85
CA LYS A 67 -13.43 -11.82 -0.52
C LYS A 67 -14.37 -10.63 -0.57
N VAL A 68 -15.67 -10.86 -0.41
CA VAL A 68 -16.65 -9.77 -0.25
C VAL A 68 -16.53 -9.23 1.17
N ILE A 69 -16.40 -7.91 1.32
CA ILE A 69 -16.17 -7.28 2.62
C ILE A 69 -17.27 -6.31 3.05
N SER A 70 -18.12 -5.87 2.11
CA SER A 70 -19.21 -4.93 2.41
C SER A 70 -20.21 -4.86 1.24
N PRO A 71 -21.51 -4.62 1.52
CA PRO A 71 -22.48 -4.28 0.48
C PRO A 71 -22.30 -2.86 -0.09
N ASP A 72 -21.47 -2.01 0.53
CA ASP A 72 -21.28 -0.61 0.13
C ASP A 72 -20.15 -0.46 -0.90
N LEU A 73 -20.37 0.33 -1.95
CA LEU A 73 -19.34 0.68 -2.92
C LEU A 73 -18.21 1.49 -2.26
N GLY A 74 -16.97 1.28 -2.72
CA GLY A 74 -15.78 2.02 -2.29
C GLY A 74 -15.03 1.39 -1.12
N LYS A 75 -15.63 0.47 -0.36
CA LYS A 75 -14.99 -0.15 0.81
C LYS A 75 -13.78 -1.01 0.44
N ALA A 76 -13.81 -1.70 -0.71
CA ALA A 76 -12.69 -2.51 -1.18
C ALA A 76 -11.45 -1.65 -1.49
N LYS A 77 -11.62 -0.56 -2.25
CA LYS A 77 -10.50 0.36 -2.54
C LYS A 77 -10.05 1.15 -1.31
N THR A 78 -10.95 1.54 -0.40
CA THR A 78 -10.57 2.14 0.89
C THR A 78 -9.69 1.20 1.71
N LEU A 79 -10.04 -0.08 1.82
CA LEU A 79 -9.21 -1.07 2.53
C LEU A 79 -7.82 -1.20 1.88
N LYS A 80 -7.74 -1.22 0.55
CA LYS A 80 -6.46 -1.24 -0.19
C LYS A 80 -5.61 -0.01 0.12
N MET A 81 -6.22 1.18 0.17
CA MET A 81 -5.53 2.44 0.49
C MET A 81 -4.98 2.44 1.91
N LEU A 82 -5.79 2.03 2.90
CA LEU A 82 -5.36 1.91 4.29
C LEU A 82 -4.18 0.94 4.45
N ARG A 83 -4.25 -0.24 3.82
CA ARG A 83 -3.15 -1.21 3.80
C ARG A 83 -1.89 -0.63 3.14
N SER A 84 -2.07 0.06 2.00
CA SER A 84 -0.97 0.71 1.27
C SER A 84 -0.24 1.71 2.17
N SER A 85 -0.99 2.60 2.82
CA SER A 85 -0.50 3.57 3.81
C SER A 85 0.36 2.91 4.88
N TYR A 86 -0.20 1.90 5.57
CA TYR A 86 0.49 1.17 6.64
C TYR A 86 1.80 0.54 6.14
N THR A 87 1.76 -0.23 5.05
CA THR A 87 2.95 -0.95 4.56
C THR A 87 4.07 -0.01 4.12
N LYS A 88 3.73 1.16 3.58
CA LYS A 88 4.70 2.19 3.20
C LYS A 88 5.26 2.93 4.40
N GLY A 89 4.40 3.33 5.35
CA GLY A 89 4.85 3.98 6.59
C GLY A 89 5.80 3.12 7.39
N VAL A 90 5.49 1.83 7.57
CA VAL A 90 6.41 0.87 8.22
C VAL A 90 7.72 0.73 7.44
N SER A 91 7.67 0.75 6.10
CA SER A 91 8.89 0.67 5.30
C SER A 91 9.76 1.92 5.38
N ALA A 92 9.14 3.11 5.48
CA ALA A 92 9.85 4.37 5.70
C ALA A 92 10.53 4.37 7.07
N LEU A 93 9.79 4.04 8.14
CA LEU A 93 10.31 3.99 9.50
C LEU A 93 11.46 2.98 9.66
N LEU A 94 11.34 1.79 9.04
CA LEU A 94 12.41 0.79 9.06
C LEU A 94 13.64 1.27 8.30
N LEU A 95 13.47 1.90 7.14
CA LEU A 95 14.58 2.43 6.37
C LEU A 95 15.33 3.52 7.16
N GLU A 96 14.60 4.45 7.78
CA GLU A 96 15.16 5.51 8.62
C GLU A 96 15.91 4.95 9.82
N SER A 97 15.26 4.09 10.59
CA SER A 97 15.83 3.52 11.81
C SER A 97 17.10 2.69 11.52
N LEU A 98 17.07 1.87 10.48
CA LEU A 98 18.20 1.03 10.10
C LEU A 98 19.35 1.85 9.51
N TYR A 99 19.06 2.90 8.75
CA TYR A 99 20.10 3.78 8.24
C TYR A 99 20.78 4.56 9.37
N SER A 100 20.01 5.13 10.31
CA SER A 100 20.57 5.78 11.50
C SER A 100 21.39 4.81 12.35
N ALA A 101 20.91 3.58 12.54
CA ALA A 101 21.68 2.56 13.26
C ALA A 101 22.96 2.17 12.51
N TYR A 102 22.94 2.09 11.18
CA TYR A 102 24.14 1.84 10.37
C TYR A 102 25.20 2.93 10.56
N GLN A 103 24.80 4.20 10.57
CA GLN A 103 25.70 5.32 10.84
C GLN A 103 26.33 5.26 12.25
N MET A 104 25.65 4.61 13.20
CA MET A 104 26.14 4.39 14.57
C MET A 104 26.87 3.04 14.74
N GLY A 105 26.95 2.20 13.70
CA GLY A 105 27.51 0.85 13.79
C GLY A 105 26.65 -0.14 14.60
N LEU A 106 25.34 0.10 14.69
CA LEU A 106 24.37 -0.65 15.48
C LEU A 106 23.29 -1.34 14.65
N ASP A 107 23.35 -1.31 13.32
CA ASP A 107 22.32 -1.83 12.42
C ASP A 107 22.00 -3.31 12.64
N GLU A 108 23.02 -4.16 12.79
CA GLU A 108 22.79 -5.58 13.05
C GLU A 108 22.25 -5.87 14.46
N GLU A 109 22.64 -5.08 15.45
CA GLU A 109 22.13 -5.25 16.82
C GLU A 109 20.68 -4.77 16.93
N LEU A 110 20.35 -3.64 16.27
CA LEU A 110 18.96 -3.18 16.13
C LEU A 110 18.11 -4.24 15.41
N MET A 111 18.60 -4.84 14.33
CA MET A 111 17.87 -5.90 13.62
C MET A 111 17.56 -7.08 14.53
N LYS A 112 18.53 -7.58 15.31
CA LYS A 112 18.31 -8.67 16.27
C LYS A 112 17.30 -8.30 17.35
N CYS A 113 17.37 -7.09 17.89
CA CYS A 113 16.42 -6.59 18.88
C CYS A 113 15.00 -6.63 18.32
N LEU A 114 14.79 -6.08 17.12
CA LEU A 114 13.48 -6.11 16.46
C LEU A 114 13.03 -7.55 16.15
N GLU A 115 13.92 -8.42 15.64
CA GLU A 115 13.60 -9.83 15.40
C GLU A 115 13.11 -10.57 16.66
N SER A 116 13.61 -10.20 17.84
CA SER A 116 13.23 -10.84 19.10
C SER A 116 11.83 -10.47 19.59
N THR A 117 11.29 -9.33 19.13
CA THR A 117 9.99 -8.80 19.57
C THR A 117 8.93 -8.81 18.49
N GLU A 118 9.33 -8.86 17.21
CA GLU A 118 8.45 -8.78 16.05
C GLU A 118 8.04 -10.17 15.51
N CYS A 119 7.13 -10.19 14.54
CA CYS A 119 6.59 -11.42 13.97
C CYS A 119 7.68 -12.32 13.33
N PRO A 120 7.46 -13.65 13.28
CA PRO A 120 8.38 -14.57 12.58
C PRO A 120 8.68 -14.15 11.14
N GLY A 121 9.93 -14.27 10.72
CA GLY A 121 10.40 -13.84 9.38
C GLY A 121 10.52 -12.32 9.23
N PHE A 122 10.67 -11.59 10.34
CA PHE A 122 10.80 -10.14 10.35
C PHE A 122 12.00 -9.67 9.52
N ARG A 123 13.19 -10.23 9.75
CA ARG A 123 14.42 -9.82 9.03
C ARG A 123 14.27 -9.98 7.54
N GLU A 124 13.86 -11.13 7.03
CA GLU A 124 13.67 -11.34 5.58
C GLU A 124 12.64 -10.35 5.00
N SER A 125 11.54 -10.14 5.74
CA SER A 125 10.50 -9.19 5.37
C SER A 125 10.99 -7.75 5.34
N THR A 126 11.84 -7.37 6.28
CA THR A 126 12.47 -6.05 6.40
C THR A 126 13.48 -5.83 5.29
N LEU A 127 14.40 -6.77 5.06
CA LEU A 127 15.36 -6.74 3.95
C LEU A 127 14.64 -6.59 2.60
N SER A 128 13.56 -7.35 2.39
CA SER A 128 12.80 -7.28 1.14
C SER A 128 12.13 -5.92 0.93
N ARG A 129 11.44 -5.41 1.96
CA ARG A 129 10.64 -4.16 1.86
C ARG A 129 11.51 -2.92 1.86
N VAL A 130 12.59 -2.87 2.64
CA VAL A 130 13.49 -1.70 2.72
C VAL A 130 14.20 -1.51 1.38
N LYS A 131 14.81 -2.57 0.85
CA LYS A 131 15.47 -2.52 -0.48
C LYS A 131 14.48 -2.17 -1.60
N ASN A 132 13.26 -2.71 -1.57
CA ASN A 132 12.23 -2.34 -2.55
C ASN A 132 11.76 -0.88 -2.40
N SER A 133 11.77 -0.36 -1.18
CA SER A 133 11.31 0.99 -0.90
C SER A 133 12.31 2.04 -1.32
N ALA A 134 13.60 1.83 -1.01
CA ALA A 134 14.67 2.67 -1.52
C ALA A 134 14.73 2.67 -3.05
N TYR A 135 14.72 1.49 -3.68
CA TYR A 135 14.78 1.37 -5.14
C TYR A 135 13.60 2.04 -5.89
N HIS A 136 12.46 2.22 -5.22
CA HIS A 136 11.28 2.87 -5.81
C HIS A 136 10.84 4.11 -5.02
N ALA A 137 11.77 4.80 -4.36
CA ALA A 137 11.45 5.87 -3.42
C ALA A 137 10.59 6.98 -4.07
N GLN A 138 10.95 7.44 -5.27
CA GLN A 138 10.17 8.47 -5.99
C GLN A 138 8.72 8.04 -6.22
N ARG A 139 8.51 6.83 -6.76
CA ARG A 139 7.17 6.28 -6.99
C ARG A 139 6.40 6.11 -5.68
N LYS A 140 7.08 5.68 -4.60
CA LYS A 140 6.43 5.53 -3.29
C LYS A 140 6.02 6.87 -2.69
N SER A 141 6.80 7.93 -2.91
CA SER A 141 6.44 9.28 -2.51
C SER A 141 5.14 9.73 -3.21
N GLN A 142 5.04 9.56 -4.54
CA GLN A 142 3.82 9.85 -5.30
C GLN A 142 2.62 9.02 -4.81
N GLU A 143 2.82 7.71 -4.58
CA GLU A 143 1.77 6.85 -4.03
C GLU A 143 1.34 7.27 -2.60
N MET A 144 2.22 7.90 -1.82
CA MET A 144 1.87 8.46 -0.50
C MET A 144 1.12 9.78 -0.60
N GLU A 145 1.42 10.62 -1.60
CA GLU A 145 0.64 11.83 -1.90
C GLU A 145 -0.81 11.50 -2.26
N GLU A 146 -1.03 10.43 -3.04
CA GLU A 146 -2.38 9.92 -3.35
C GLU A 146 -3.14 9.46 -2.10
N VAL A 147 -2.45 8.74 -1.20
CA VAL A 147 -3.03 8.31 0.09
C VAL A 147 -3.35 9.51 0.97
N LEU A 148 -2.45 10.50 1.03
CA LEU A 148 -2.64 11.72 1.80
C LEU A 148 -3.88 12.50 1.33
N LYS A 149 -4.02 12.66 0.00
CA LYS A 149 -5.20 13.29 -0.60
C LYS A 149 -6.47 12.54 -0.23
N PHE A 150 -6.47 11.21 -0.36
CA PHE A 150 -7.61 10.38 0.01
C PHE A 150 -8.01 10.55 1.48
N MET A 151 -7.05 10.56 2.41
CA MET A 151 -7.34 10.72 3.83
C MET A 151 -7.93 12.10 4.15
N LYS A 152 -7.37 13.17 3.58
CA LYS A 152 -7.90 14.53 3.73
C LYS A 152 -9.34 14.64 3.24
N GLU A 153 -9.67 13.98 2.14
CA GLU A 153 -11.06 13.92 1.63
C GLU A 153 -12.00 13.17 2.59
N GLN A 154 -11.54 12.09 3.25
CA GLN A 154 -12.36 11.36 4.22
C GLN A 154 -12.59 12.13 5.52
N SER A 155 -11.57 12.78 6.07
CA SER A 155 -11.71 13.56 7.33
C SER A 155 -12.65 14.77 7.15
N GLN A 156 -12.79 15.32 5.94
CA GLN A 156 -13.79 16.36 5.63
C GLN A 156 -15.25 15.86 5.63
N LEU A 157 -15.48 14.54 5.53
CA LEU A 157 -16.81 13.92 5.57
C LEU A 157 -17.26 13.56 7.00
N GLY A 158 -16.34 13.52 7.96
CA GLY A 158 -16.60 13.24 9.37
C GLY A 158 -16.69 14.54 10.17
N SER A 159 -17.89 14.94 10.59
CA SER A 159 -18.11 16.10 11.45
C SER A 159 -17.61 15.84 12.88
N THR A 160 -16.30 16.02 13.10
CA THR A 160 -15.70 16.31 14.41
C THR A 160 -14.51 17.24 14.18
N GLU A 161 -14.54 18.43 14.80
CA GLU A 161 -13.51 19.47 14.75
C GLU A 161 -12.18 19.08 15.45
N GLU A 162 -11.91 17.78 15.64
CA GLU A 162 -10.64 17.31 16.23
C GLU A 162 -9.70 16.83 15.13
N ASP A 163 -8.54 17.48 15.08
CA ASP A 163 -7.38 17.35 14.18
C ASP A 163 -7.00 15.90 13.77
N GLU A 164 -7.75 15.28 12.86
CA GLU A 164 -7.21 14.16 12.07
C GLU A 164 -6.20 14.70 11.05
N HIS A 165 -5.02 15.08 11.53
CA HIS A 165 -3.90 15.39 10.67
C HIS A 165 -3.23 14.07 10.27
N PRO A 166 -3.21 13.68 8.97
CA PRO A 166 -2.52 12.48 8.47
C PRO A 166 -0.98 12.62 8.51
N SER A 167 -0.44 12.99 9.68
CA SER A 167 0.95 13.36 9.93
C SER A 167 1.93 12.26 9.53
N MET A 168 1.65 11.01 9.88
CA MET A 168 2.51 9.88 9.54
C MET A 168 2.57 9.61 8.04
N ILE A 169 1.48 9.88 7.32
CA ILE A 169 1.37 9.67 5.87
C ILE A 169 2.20 10.73 5.15
N GLU A 170 2.06 11.99 5.59
CA GLU A 170 2.85 13.10 5.11
C GLU A 170 4.34 12.93 5.40
N ALA A 171 4.71 12.63 6.66
CA ALA A 171 6.09 12.38 7.07
C ALA A 171 6.73 11.24 6.27
N SER A 172 6.02 10.13 6.09
CA SER A 172 6.51 9.00 5.29
C SER A 172 6.66 9.36 3.80
N GLY A 173 5.76 10.18 3.24
CA GLY A 173 5.84 10.65 1.87
C GLY A 173 7.02 11.59 1.62
N GLU A 174 7.24 12.54 2.53
CA GLU A 174 8.40 13.44 2.52
C GLU A 174 9.71 12.69 2.76
N TYR A 175 9.71 11.67 3.61
CA TYR A 175 10.88 10.81 3.78
C TYR A 175 11.23 10.05 2.49
N PHE A 176 10.26 9.45 1.79
CA PHE A 176 10.54 8.82 0.49
C PHE A 176 11.01 9.82 -0.57
N LYS A 177 10.50 11.06 -0.54
CA LYS A 177 10.96 12.13 -1.42
C LYS A 177 12.41 12.51 -1.14
N TYR A 178 12.77 12.65 0.13
CA TYR A 178 14.15 12.88 0.56
C TYR A 178 15.07 11.74 0.11
N ILE A 179 14.69 10.49 0.39
CA ILE A 179 15.46 9.30 -0.02
C ILE A 179 15.65 9.25 -1.54
N SER A 180 14.63 9.58 -2.33
CA SER A 180 14.73 9.59 -3.80
C SER A 180 15.72 10.61 -4.37
N ARG A 181 16.14 11.61 -3.58
CA ARG A 181 17.11 12.64 -3.99
C ARG A 181 18.55 12.28 -3.66
N ILE A 182 18.75 11.44 -2.65
CA ILE A 182 20.08 11.06 -2.15
C ILE A 182 20.48 9.64 -2.55
N ILE A 183 19.55 8.87 -3.12
CA ILE A 183 19.79 7.50 -3.57
C ILE A 183 19.53 7.41 -5.06
N GLU A 184 20.58 7.15 -5.84
CA GLU A 184 20.49 6.73 -7.23
C GLU A 184 20.85 5.24 -7.35
N LEU A 185 19.87 4.41 -7.71
CA LEU A 185 20.05 2.96 -7.82
C LEU A 185 19.63 2.49 -9.22
N ASP A 186 20.60 2.06 -10.03
CA ASP A 186 20.32 1.44 -11.33
C ASP A 186 19.62 0.08 -11.19
N LYS A 187 20.00 -0.67 -10.15
CA LYS A 187 19.41 -1.97 -9.81
C LYS A 187 19.02 -2.02 -8.34
N LYS A 188 18.11 -2.94 -8.02
CA LYS A 188 17.78 -3.21 -6.62
C LYS A 188 19.03 -3.73 -5.89
N PRO A 189 19.39 -3.18 -4.72
CA PRO A 189 20.59 -3.60 -3.99
C PRO A 189 20.47 -5.04 -3.49
N ASP A 190 21.60 -5.72 -3.37
CA ASP A 190 21.71 -7.10 -2.92
C ASP A 190 21.68 -7.18 -1.38
N SER A 191 22.17 -6.16 -0.67
CA SER A 191 22.17 -6.08 0.81
C SER A 191 21.81 -4.69 1.35
N LEU A 192 21.50 -4.59 2.66
CA LEU A 192 21.35 -3.28 3.33
C LEU A 192 22.67 -2.51 3.38
N LYS A 193 23.79 -3.23 3.53
CA LYS A 193 25.12 -2.61 3.52
C LYS A 193 25.44 -1.94 2.19
N GLU A 194 25.11 -2.58 1.07
CA GLU A 194 25.25 -1.96 -0.26
C GLU A 194 24.33 -0.76 -0.40
N LEU A 195 23.07 -0.88 0.05
CA LEU A 195 22.10 0.22 0.03
C LEU A 195 22.59 1.43 0.85
N PHE A 196 23.08 1.23 2.07
CA PHE A 196 23.45 2.35 2.95
C PHE A 196 24.74 3.02 2.54
N LYS A 197 25.69 2.27 1.96
CA LYS A 197 26.88 2.85 1.34
C LYS A 197 26.53 3.81 0.21
N SER A 198 25.54 3.49 -0.61
CA SER A 198 25.12 4.38 -1.71
C SER A 198 24.42 5.66 -1.25
N ILE A 199 24.25 5.88 0.06
CA ILE A 199 23.71 7.12 0.65
C ILE A 199 24.85 8.03 1.14
N GLU A 200 26.02 7.44 1.43
CA GLU A 200 27.20 8.15 1.93
C GLU A 200 28.08 8.72 0.80
N ASP A 201 27.98 8.14 -0.40
CA ASP A 201 28.70 8.53 -1.63
C ASP A 201 27.99 9.68 -2.39
#